data_AF-A0A8B6GKU8-F1
#
_entry.id   AF-A0A8B6GKU8-F1
#
_cell.length_a   1.000
_cell.length_b   1.000
_cell.length_c   1.000
_cell.angle_alpha   90.00
_cell.angle_beta   90.00
_cell.angle_gamma   90.00
#
_symmetry.space_group_name_H-M   'P 1'
#
loop_
_entity.id
_entity.type
_entity.pdbx_description
1 polymer ?
#
loop_
_entity_poly.entity_id
_entity_poly.type
_entity_poly.pdbx_seq_one_letter_code
_entity_poly.pdbx_strand_id
1 'polypeptide(L)'
;MEKRSCEDYQCSSLISQNRPVSDLPEAETSGIFVIKEDEHIIYVGQSGDCIRERLLSHLSGYDAQNVGSYLKTLPKEYKIEHIKLGWIEIKGANFKEHHYLSCLANKQQGWPKCNLKRGRPAKNRQRTGS
;
A
#
# COMPACT_ATOMS: atom_id res chain seq x y z
N MET A 1 -8.75 -5.71 25.12
CA MET A 1 -7.48 -6.25 24.57
C MET A 1 -7.73 -6.75 23.13
N GLU A 2 -8.39 -5.94 22.28
CA GLU A 2 -9.05 -6.43 21.03
C GLU A 2 -8.60 -5.74 19.74
N LYS A 3 -7.83 -4.64 19.80
CA LYS A 3 -7.49 -3.88 18.57
C LYS A 3 -6.56 -4.64 17.61
N ARG A 4 -5.66 -5.48 18.13
CA ARG A 4 -4.70 -6.23 17.31
C ARG A 4 -5.35 -7.26 16.38
N SER A 5 -6.46 -7.90 16.79
CA SER A 5 -7.11 -8.92 15.95
C SER A 5 -7.79 -8.34 14.71
N CYS A 6 -8.35 -7.12 14.82
CA CYS A 6 -8.99 -6.43 13.70
C CYS A 6 -7.96 -5.96 12.67
N GLU A 7 -6.86 -5.34 13.12
CA GLU A 7 -5.79 -4.86 12.22
C GLU A 7 -5.07 -6.02 11.53
N ASP A 8 -4.78 -7.12 12.25
CA ASP A 8 -4.19 -8.31 11.66
C ASP A 8 -5.09 -8.95 10.59
N TYR A 9 -6.40 -8.99 10.85
CA TYR A 9 -7.39 -9.47 9.87
C TYR A 9 -7.44 -8.56 8.65
N GLN A 10 -7.45 -7.25 8.85
CA GLN A 10 -7.43 -6.25 7.78
C GLN A 10 -6.17 -6.36 6.91
N CYS A 11 -4.99 -6.53 7.51
CA CYS A 11 -3.76 -6.79 6.76
C CYS A 11 -3.85 -8.10 5.96
N SER A 12 -4.39 -9.18 6.55
CA SER A 12 -4.59 -10.44 5.83
C SER A 12 -5.56 -10.27 4.65
N SER A 13 -6.64 -9.51 4.85
CA SER A 13 -7.59 -9.17 3.79
C SER A 13 -6.94 -8.40 2.64
N LEU A 14 -6.11 -7.39 2.95
CA LEU A 14 -5.36 -6.64 1.94
C LEU A 14 -4.40 -7.53 1.13
N ILE A 15 -3.79 -8.53 1.77
CA ILE A 15 -2.94 -9.51 1.07
C ILE A 15 -3.75 -10.40 0.12
N SER A 16 -4.96 -10.81 0.49
CA SER A 16 -5.78 -11.67 -0.37
C SER A 16 -6.53 -10.94 -1.48
N GLN A 17 -6.72 -9.62 -1.38
CA GLN A 17 -7.44 -8.84 -2.39
C GLN A 17 -6.60 -8.58 -3.64
N ASN A 18 -6.99 -9.13 -4.79
CA ASN A 18 -6.31 -8.92 -6.08
C ASN A 18 -7.25 -8.34 -7.12
N ARG A 19 -7.71 -7.12 -6.85
CA ARG A 19 -8.68 -6.42 -7.71
C ARG A 19 -7.98 -5.88 -8.95
N PRO A 20 -8.57 -5.98 -10.15
CA PRO A 20 -8.01 -5.36 -11.34
C PRO A 20 -8.04 -3.83 -11.22
N VAL A 21 -7.19 -3.14 -11.99
CA VAL A 21 -7.13 -1.65 -12.01
C VAL A 21 -8.44 -0.98 -12.43
N SER A 22 -9.36 -1.72 -13.06
CA SER A 22 -10.70 -1.26 -13.43
C SER A 22 -11.71 -1.33 -12.27
N ASP A 23 -11.44 -2.16 -11.25
CA ASP A 23 -12.25 -2.28 -10.04
C ASP A 23 -11.71 -1.30 -9.00
N LEU A 24 -12.17 -0.05 -9.09
CA LEU A 24 -11.78 1.02 -8.19
C LEU A 24 -12.84 1.20 -7.09
N PRO A 25 -12.45 1.63 -5.87
CA PRO A 25 -13.41 1.94 -4.82
C PRO A 25 -14.38 3.04 -5.24
N GLU A 26 -15.47 3.15 -4.50
CA GLU A 26 -16.39 4.27 -4.59
C GLU A 26 -15.68 5.60 -4.29
N ALA A 27 -16.26 6.71 -4.78
CA ALA A 27 -15.63 8.02 -4.67
C ALA A 27 -15.43 8.48 -3.21
N GLU A 28 -16.32 8.09 -2.31
CA GLU A 28 -16.31 8.54 -0.90
C GLU A 28 -15.70 7.50 0.04
N THR A 29 -14.76 6.69 -0.45
CA THR A 29 -14.06 5.69 0.37
C THR A 29 -12.80 6.30 1.01
N SER A 30 -12.75 6.34 2.35
CA SER A 30 -11.56 6.63 3.15
C SER A 30 -10.92 5.37 3.72
N GLY A 31 -9.60 5.36 3.95
CA GLY A 31 -8.91 4.23 4.58
C GLY A 31 -7.53 3.94 4.03
N ILE A 32 -7.18 2.65 4.00
CA ILE A 32 -5.88 2.13 3.55
C ILE A 32 -6.05 1.42 2.22
N PHE A 33 -5.10 1.61 1.32
CA PHE A 33 -5.03 0.90 0.05
C PHE A 33 -3.63 0.35 -0.21
N VAL A 34 -3.57 -0.66 -1.06
CA VAL A 34 -2.34 -1.29 -1.53
C VAL A 34 -2.32 -1.32 -3.04
N ILE A 35 -1.12 -1.18 -3.61
CA ILE A 35 -0.84 -1.48 -5.01
C ILE A 35 0.10 -2.66 -5.03
N LYS A 36 -0.23 -3.64 -5.85
CA LYS A 36 0.52 -4.88 -6.02
C LYS A 36 1.00 -5.03 -7.44
N GLU A 37 2.12 -5.73 -7.57
CA GLU A 37 2.59 -6.29 -8.82
C GLU A 37 2.55 -7.81 -8.66
N ASP A 38 1.72 -8.44 -9.48
CA ASP A 38 1.23 -9.80 -9.26
C ASP A 38 0.63 -9.92 -7.85
N GLU A 39 1.17 -10.83 -7.04
CA GLU A 39 0.74 -11.09 -5.66
C GLU A 39 1.52 -10.27 -4.62
N HIS A 40 2.52 -9.48 -5.04
CA HIS A 40 3.42 -8.78 -4.11
C HIS A 40 3.02 -7.32 -3.91
N ILE A 41 2.87 -6.89 -2.66
CA ILE A 41 2.56 -5.50 -2.32
C ILE A 41 3.80 -4.64 -2.56
N ILE A 42 3.73 -3.78 -3.56
CA ILE A 42 4.79 -2.84 -3.93
C ILE A 42 4.60 -1.48 -3.29
N TYR A 43 3.37 -1.13 -2.92
CA TYR A 43 3.04 0.13 -2.24
C TYR A 43 1.86 0.00 -1.28
N VAL A 44 1.94 0.71 -0.16
CA VAL A 44 0.86 0.92 0.82
C VAL A 44 0.63 2.43 0.92
N GLY A 45 -0.62 2.85 0.83
CA GLY A 45 -1.02 4.24 0.95
C GLY A 45 -2.28 4.40 1.78
N GLN A 46 -2.56 5.65 2.12
CA GLN A 46 -3.76 6.04 2.82
C GLN A 46 -4.44 7.23 2.16
N SER A 47 -5.76 7.34 2.37
CA SER A 47 -6.57 8.49 2.01
C SER A 47 -7.64 8.76 3.06
N GLY A 48 -7.84 10.02 3.43
CA GLY A 48 -8.83 10.42 4.45
C GLY A 48 -10.21 10.74 3.87
N ASP A 49 -10.28 10.89 2.56
CA ASP A 49 -11.42 11.42 1.81
C ASP A 49 -11.75 10.50 0.62
N CYS A 50 -10.80 10.29 -0.29
CA CYS A 50 -11.04 9.58 -1.54
C CYS A 50 -9.84 8.69 -1.91
N ILE A 51 -9.93 7.39 -1.62
CA ILE A 51 -8.93 6.40 -2.06
C ILE A 51 -8.89 6.34 -3.59
N ARG A 52 -10.05 6.45 -4.25
CA ARG A 52 -10.17 6.33 -5.71
C ARG A 52 -9.29 7.34 -6.44
N GLU A 53 -9.34 8.62 -6.07
CA GLU A 53 -8.54 9.67 -6.69
C GLU A 53 -7.04 9.46 -6.46
N ARG A 54 -6.66 9.03 -5.26
CA ARG A 54 -5.26 8.71 -4.94
C ARG A 54 -4.74 7.55 -5.78
N LEU A 55 -5.53 6.49 -5.94
CA LEU A 55 -5.19 5.36 -6.81
C LEU A 55 -5.06 5.80 -8.26
N LEU A 56 -5.98 6.61 -8.78
CA LEU A 56 -5.91 7.13 -10.15
C LEU A 56 -4.67 7.99 -10.38
N SER A 57 -4.31 8.83 -9.41
CA SER A 57 -3.08 9.64 -9.45
C SER A 57 -1.82 8.77 -9.55
N HIS A 58 -1.78 7.69 -8.76
CA HIS A 58 -0.71 6.68 -8.82
C HIS A 58 -0.66 5.92 -10.16
N LEU A 59 -1.79 5.39 -10.61
CA LEU A 59 -1.89 4.56 -11.82
C LEU A 59 -1.59 5.33 -13.11
N SER A 60 -1.91 6.63 -13.12
CA SER A 60 -1.58 7.54 -14.22
C SER A 60 -0.10 7.97 -14.21
N GLY A 61 0.60 7.75 -13.10
CA GLY A 61 2.01 8.10 -12.96
C GLY A 61 2.26 9.61 -12.85
N TYR A 62 1.24 10.37 -12.44
CA TYR A 62 1.33 11.83 -12.31
C TYR A 62 1.71 12.31 -10.92
N ASP A 63 1.63 11.47 -9.88
CA ASP A 63 2.10 11.87 -8.56
C ASP A 63 3.62 11.70 -8.41
N ALA A 64 4.21 12.58 -7.60
CA ALA A 64 5.65 12.62 -7.36
C ALA A 64 6.18 11.51 -6.42
N GLN A 65 5.33 10.59 -5.94
CA GLN A 65 5.78 9.50 -5.10
C GLN A 65 6.45 8.41 -5.95
N ASN A 66 7.29 7.61 -5.29
CA ASN A 66 8.05 6.55 -5.97
C ASN A 66 7.14 5.57 -6.71
N VAL A 67 5.91 5.32 -6.22
CA VAL A 67 4.97 4.41 -6.87
C VAL A 67 4.43 5.00 -8.18
N GLY A 68 4.05 6.28 -8.23
CA GLY A 68 3.63 6.94 -9.47
C GLY A 68 4.76 6.95 -10.50
N SER A 69 5.97 7.30 -10.06
CA SER A 69 7.17 7.26 -10.92
C SER A 69 7.44 5.86 -11.47
N TYR A 70 7.29 4.82 -10.65
CA TYR A 70 7.44 3.43 -11.08
C TYR A 70 6.35 3.01 -12.08
N LEU A 71 5.09 3.28 -11.79
CA LEU A 71 3.97 2.91 -12.67
C LEU A 71 3.99 3.66 -14.01
N LYS A 72 4.63 4.83 -14.06
CA LYS A 72 4.87 5.57 -15.30
C LYS A 72 5.83 4.84 -16.25
N THR A 73 6.77 4.05 -15.75
CA THR A 73 7.74 3.32 -16.59
C THR A 73 7.18 2.02 -17.16
N LEU A 74 6.01 1.58 -16.69
CA LEU A 74 5.41 0.32 -17.11
C LEU A 74 4.50 0.53 -18.35
N PRO A 75 4.56 -0.39 -19.34
CA PRO A 75 3.61 -0.42 -20.45
C PRO A 75 2.16 -0.55 -19.97
N LYS A 76 1.20 -0.08 -20.78
CA LYS A 76 -0.22 -0.11 -20.41
C LYS A 76 -0.74 -1.53 -20.26
N GLU A 77 -0.36 -2.42 -21.18
CA GLU A 77 -0.74 -3.82 -21.23
C GLU A 77 -0.24 -4.54 -19.98
N TYR A 78 1.04 -4.31 -19.63
CA TYR A 78 1.65 -4.84 -18.41
C TYR A 78 0.88 -4.41 -17.15
N LYS A 79 0.47 -3.13 -17.08
CA LYS A 79 -0.31 -2.65 -15.92
C LYS A 79 -1.66 -3.35 -15.79
N ILE A 80 -2.35 -3.62 -16.89
CA ILE A 80 -3.65 -4.30 -16.85
C ILE A 80 -3.50 -5.74 -16.35
N GLU A 81 -2.44 -6.42 -16.80
CA GLU A 81 -2.20 -7.82 -16.48
C GLU A 81 -1.65 -8.01 -15.06
N HIS A 82 -0.63 -7.24 -14.68
CA HIS A 82 0.17 -7.49 -13.48
C HIS A 82 -0.15 -6.56 -12.31
N ILE A 83 -0.70 -5.36 -12.52
CA ILE A 83 -0.99 -4.47 -11.40
C ILE A 83 -2.36 -4.79 -10.80
N LYS A 84 -2.36 -5.08 -9.50
CA LYS A 84 -3.56 -5.37 -8.71
C LYS A 84 -3.72 -4.38 -7.57
N LEU A 85 -4.95 -4.24 -7.12
CA LEU A 85 -5.36 -3.31 -6.09
C LEU A 85 -6.01 -4.04 -4.91
N GLY A 86 -5.92 -3.44 -3.73
CA GLY A 86 -6.70 -3.83 -2.56
C GLY A 86 -6.93 -2.64 -1.67
N TRP A 87 -8.05 -2.61 -0.95
CA TRP A 87 -8.33 -1.55 0.01
C TRP A 87 -9.22 -2.05 1.14
N ILE A 88 -9.22 -1.28 2.22
CA ILE A 88 -10.13 -1.41 3.34
C ILE A 88 -10.66 -0.04 3.68
N GLU A 89 -11.98 0.05 3.86
CA GLU A 89 -12.61 1.27 4.33
C GLU A 89 -12.34 1.42 5.83
N ILE A 90 -11.84 2.57 6.24
CA ILE A 90 -11.66 2.93 7.65
C ILE A 90 -12.20 4.34 7.83
N LYS A 91 -13.25 4.46 8.64
CA LYS A 91 -13.87 5.75 8.98
C LYS A 91 -13.14 6.39 10.18
N GLY A 92 -12.72 7.63 10.04
CA GLY A 92 -12.13 8.44 11.12
C GLY A 92 -10.61 8.66 11.04
N ALA A 93 -10.12 9.79 11.58
CA ALA A 93 -8.82 10.38 11.25
C ALA A 93 -7.55 9.75 11.86
N ASN A 94 -7.65 8.66 12.63
CA ASN A 94 -6.54 8.19 13.49
C ASN A 94 -6.04 6.78 13.17
N PHE A 95 -5.89 6.42 11.89
CA PHE A 95 -5.17 5.22 11.51
C PHE A 95 -3.71 5.52 11.13
N LYS A 96 -2.79 4.68 11.61
CA LYS A 96 -1.34 4.86 11.41
C LYS A 96 -0.90 4.06 10.20
N GLU A 97 -0.72 4.71 9.04
CA GLU A 97 -0.15 4.11 7.81
C GLU A 97 1.07 3.22 8.10
N HIS A 98 1.96 3.69 8.98
CA HIS A 98 3.18 2.97 9.37
C HIS A 98 2.91 1.60 10.02
N HIS A 99 1.78 1.45 10.73
CA HIS A 99 1.39 0.19 11.34
C HIS A 99 0.99 -0.84 10.27
N TYR A 100 0.11 -0.46 9.33
CA TYR A 100 -0.26 -1.31 8.20
C TYR A 100 0.94 -1.65 7.33
N LEU A 101 1.80 -0.68 7.06
CA LEU A 101 3.01 -0.90 6.29
C LEU A 101 3.91 -1.97 6.94
N SER A 102 4.13 -1.89 8.25
CA SER A 102 4.93 -2.87 8.99
C SER A 102 4.26 -4.25 9.05
N CYS A 103 2.95 -4.28 9.31
CA CYS A 103 2.14 -5.50 9.34
C CYS A 103 2.18 -6.25 8.00
N LEU A 104 1.96 -5.54 6.89
CA LEU A 104 2.00 -6.09 5.54
C LEU A 104 3.41 -6.53 5.16
N ALA A 105 4.43 -5.74 5.50
CA ALA A 105 5.82 -6.10 5.23
C ALA A 105 6.23 -7.40 5.94
N ASN A 106 5.80 -7.60 7.19
CA ASN A 106 6.04 -8.84 7.94
C ASN A 106 5.32 -10.03 7.29
N LYS A 107 4.03 -9.88 6.95
CA LYS A 107 3.23 -10.97 6.40
C LYS A 107 3.70 -11.44 5.01
N GLN A 108 4.14 -10.53 4.14
CA GLN A 108 4.71 -10.89 2.83
C GLN A 108 6.22 -11.14 2.86
N GLN A 109 6.85 -11.07 4.04
CA GLN A 109 8.31 -11.24 4.24
C GLN A 109 9.17 -10.29 3.41
N GLY A 110 8.69 -9.06 3.17
CA GLY A 110 9.37 -8.09 2.33
C GLY A 110 8.78 -6.69 2.43
N TRP A 111 9.63 -5.66 2.47
CA TRP A 111 9.19 -4.28 2.47
C TRP A 111 8.67 -3.86 1.10
N PRO A 112 7.50 -3.20 1.00
CA PRO A 112 7.01 -2.65 -0.27
C PRO A 112 8.04 -1.71 -0.90
N LYS A 113 8.49 -2.04 -2.12
CA LYS A 113 9.62 -1.37 -2.79
C LYS A 113 9.40 0.13 -2.99
N CYS A 114 8.16 0.56 -3.16
CA CYS A 114 7.83 1.97 -3.34
C CYS A 114 7.67 2.75 -2.01
N ASN A 115 7.61 2.10 -0.85
CA ASN A 115 7.57 2.75 0.48
C ASN A 115 8.94 2.86 1.16
N LEU A 116 10.04 2.43 0.53
CA LEU A 116 11.36 2.30 1.17
C LEU A 116 11.92 3.60 1.79
N LYS A 117 11.54 4.78 1.29
CA LYS A 117 11.94 6.08 1.87
C LYS A 117 11.13 6.48 3.12
N ARG A 118 9.96 5.87 3.35
CA ARG A 118 9.02 6.23 4.43
C ARG A 118 8.89 5.18 5.53
N GLY A 119 9.30 3.94 5.26
CA GLY A 119 8.93 2.79 6.09
C GLY A 119 10.06 2.05 6.78
N ARG A 120 11.29 2.04 6.25
CA ARG A 120 12.34 1.23 6.85
C ARG A 120 12.66 1.75 8.26
N PRO A 121 12.58 0.93 9.32
CA PRO A 121 13.21 1.30 10.57
C PRO A 121 14.68 1.58 10.28
N ALA A 122 15.20 2.68 10.81
CA ALA A 122 16.60 3.02 10.69
C ALA A 122 17.39 1.77 11.10
N LYS A 123 18.30 1.31 10.22
CA LYS A 123 19.21 0.22 10.55
C LYS A 123 19.91 0.66 11.83
N ASN A 124 19.59 0.05 12.97
CA ASN A 124 20.34 0.29 14.19
C ASN A 124 21.76 -0.13 13.85
N ARG A 125 22.61 0.87 13.53
CA ARG A 125 24.05 0.69 13.55
C ARG A 125 24.36 0.40 15.00
N GLN A 126 24.35 -0.88 15.37
CA GLN A 126 25.13 -1.33 16.50
C GLN A 126 26.54 -0.80 16.25
N ARG A 127 26.90 0.25 16.98
CA ARG A 127 28.28 0.60 17.24
C ARG A 127 28.89 -0.64 17.84
N THR A 128 29.50 -1.48 17.02
CA THR A 128 30.62 -2.31 17.46
C THR A 128 31.69 -1.30 17.86
N GLY A 129 31.72 -0.96 19.14
CA GLY A 129 32.83 -0.22 19.72
C GLY A 129 34.10 -1.02 19.49
N SER A 130 35.05 -0.41 18.80
CA SER A 130 36.47 -0.76 18.90
C SER A 130 37.05 -0.07 20.12
#